data_AF-A0A369HL48-F1
#
_entry.id   AF-A0A369HL48-F1
#
_cell.length_a   1.000
_cell.length_b   1.000
_cell.length_c   1.000
_cell.angle_alpha   90.00
_cell.angle_beta   90.00
_cell.angle_gamma   90.00
#
_symmetry.space_group_name_H-M   'P 1'
#
loop_
_entity.id
_entity.type
_entity.pdbx_description
1 polymer ?
#
loop_
_entity_poly.entity_id
_entity_poly.type
_entity_poly.pdbx_seq_one_letter_code
_entity_poly.pdbx_strand_id
1 'polypeptide(L)'
;MAAARDGLRLARALGRPSAPTRTPALRRRAATAAAAAAAAKSNPDLSDLESTSSFTSPAPSPESVQEFAVANRERWKAMEMREMKLPGNRYQYHPPKFYRGPLHPIQIPKPSDPIARDFVPGPFNYPRLKHTYESTIATDLMTLNYKHVPPGTVLPKSKKGVLRSWDGSSPYHENRPLRKPRGTSSSVQALVERDISWHNIPEIRAVTLHAYAPLAGSDKEYLHVARAILQAISGKFPEVTSVKTNVSQWGIKAGRKGGAVVELRGAQAYEFVDKLVTLVLPKIKDWPGIRATSGDSSGNLGLGLKPEWMLYFPEIEFNYDMYPEPLVPGIHIIMETSATSDRQGRLLLQALGFPFYHVKKRGRTSRYRR
;
A
#
# COMPACT_ATOMS: atom_id res chain seq x y z
N MET A 1 8.95 50.61 32.97
CA MET A 1 8.61 51.25 31.68
C MET A 1 7.52 50.41 30.99
N ALA A 2 6.34 50.19 31.54
CA ALA A 2 5.19 51.11 31.66
C ALA A 2 5.06 52.14 30.52
N ALA A 3 4.15 51.88 29.56
CA ALA A 3 3.27 52.82 28.84
C ALA A 3 2.64 52.07 27.64
N ALA A 4 1.39 51.60 27.73
CA ALA A 4 0.18 52.34 27.37
C ALA A 4 0.11 52.70 25.87
N ARG A 5 -0.51 51.83 25.06
CA ARG A 5 -1.13 52.18 23.75
C ARG A 5 -2.35 51.28 23.50
N ASP A 6 -3.32 51.36 24.40
CA ASP A 6 -4.72 51.09 24.06
C ASP A 6 -5.38 52.40 23.65
N GLY A 7 -6.08 52.39 22.52
CA GLY A 7 -6.95 53.48 22.11
C GLY A 7 -6.65 54.04 20.72
N LEU A 8 -7.10 53.33 19.67
CA LEU A 8 -7.52 54.00 18.42
C LEU A 8 -8.32 53.11 17.45
N ARG A 9 -9.32 52.35 17.91
CA ARG A 9 -10.33 51.72 17.00
C ARG A 9 -11.76 51.68 17.56
N LEU A 10 -12.11 52.61 18.44
CA LEU A 10 -13.47 52.76 19.02
C LEU A 10 -14.22 53.99 18.48
N ALA A 11 -13.89 54.44 17.26
CA ALA A 11 -14.53 55.58 16.62
C ALA A 11 -14.94 55.26 15.17
N ARG A 12 -15.89 54.34 15.01
CA ARG A 12 -16.66 54.18 13.75
C ARG A 12 -18.03 53.50 13.94
N ALA A 13 -18.61 53.63 15.14
CA ALA A 13 -19.86 52.98 15.52
C ALA A 13 -20.99 53.97 15.88
N LEU A 14 -20.99 55.17 15.30
CA LEU A 14 -22.10 56.11 15.46
C LEU A 14 -22.50 56.67 14.10
N GLY A 15 -23.69 56.27 13.64
CA GLY A 15 -24.41 56.93 12.56
C GLY A 15 -24.59 56.11 11.28
N ARG A 16 -25.51 55.14 11.30
CA ARG A 16 -26.40 54.88 10.15
C ARG A 16 -27.79 54.42 10.61
N PRO A 17 -28.88 54.95 10.01
CA PRO A 17 -30.24 54.62 10.39
C PRO A 17 -30.62 53.20 9.95
N SER A 18 -31.32 52.48 10.83
CA SER A 18 -31.92 51.18 10.59
C SER A 18 -33.13 51.29 9.66
N ALA A 19 -33.08 50.64 8.50
CA ALA A 19 -34.27 50.31 7.71
C ALA A 19 -34.65 48.84 7.95
N PRO A 20 -35.96 48.49 8.00
CA PRO A 20 -36.41 47.18 8.42
C PRO A 20 -36.48 46.22 7.23
N THR A 21 -35.50 45.33 7.10
CA THR A 21 -35.63 44.16 6.21
C THR A 21 -36.02 42.95 7.04
N ARG A 22 -37.33 42.66 6.99
CA ARG A 22 -37.94 41.39 7.43
C ARG A 22 -37.23 40.25 6.70
N THR A 23 -36.30 39.61 7.38
CA THR A 23 -35.93 38.23 7.04
C THR A 23 -37.07 37.33 7.52
N PRO A 24 -37.58 36.41 6.70
CA PRO A 24 -38.27 35.27 7.27
C PRO A 24 -37.18 34.50 8.00
N ALA A 25 -37.11 34.68 9.32
CA ALA A 25 -36.54 33.67 10.18
C ALA A 25 -37.37 32.41 9.92
N LEU A 26 -36.89 31.59 8.98
CA LEU A 26 -37.18 30.16 8.97
C LEU A 26 -36.65 29.67 10.31
N ARG A 27 -37.53 29.77 11.31
CA ARG A 27 -37.45 29.04 12.55
C ARG A 27 -36.98 27.66 12.13
N ARG A 28 -35.80 27.26 12.60
CA ARG A 28 -35.47 25.86 12.78
C ARG A 28 -36.66 25.30 13.55
N ARG A 29 -37.63 24.73 12.85
CA ARG A 29 -38.55 23.77 13.42
C ARG A 29 -37.61 22.65 13.83
N ALA A 30 -37.17 22.70 15.08
CA ALA A 30 -36.93 21.49 15.84
C ALA A 30 -38.20 20.68 15.62
N ALA A 31 -38.15 19.73 14.69
CA ALA A 31 -39.20 18.77 14.52
C ALA A 31 -39.29 18.05 15.85
N THR A 32 -40.35 18.37 16.56
CA THR A 32 -40.79 17.74 17.78
C THR A 32 -41.02 16.26 17.51
N ALA A 33 -40.03 15.46 17.85
CA ALA A 33 -40.22 14.14 18.43
C ALA A 33 -39.57 14.14 19.83
N ALA A 34 -39.92 15.15 20.62
CA ALA A 34 -39.85 15.09 22.07
C ALA A 34 -41.07 14.28 22.56
N ALA A 35 -41.03 12.97 22.36
CA ALA A 35 -41.91 11.96 22.94
C ALA A 35 -41.26 10.59 22.60
N ALA A 36 -40.56 9.88 23.48
CA ALA A 36 -40.87 9.63 24.87
C ALA A 36 -39.61 9.68 25.75
N ALA A 37 -39.55 10.66 26.63
CA ALA A 37 -38.83 10.52 27.89
C ALA A 37 -39.62 9.56 28.80
N ALA A 38 -39.61 8.26 28.47
CA ALA A 38 -40.00 7.24 29.42
C ALA A 38 -38.80 7.01 30.33
N ALA A 39 -38.89 7.52 31.55
CA ALA A 39 -37.92 7.38 32.62
C ALA A 39 -37.72 5.89 33.01
N ALA A 40 -37.01 5.15 32.17
CA ALA A 40 -36.35 3.92 32.59
C ALA A 40 -35.13 4.34 33.41
N LYS A 41 -34.98 3.80 34.64
CA LYS A 41 -33.83 4.03 35.51
C LYS A 41 -32.54 3.88 34.69
N SER A 42 -31.95 5.02 34.31
CA SER A 42 -30.80 5.03 33.41
C SER A 42 -29.63 4.42 34.16
N ASN A 43 -29.03 3.37 33.59
CA ASN A 43 -27.73 2.91 34.07
C ASN A 43 -26.81 4.13 34.18
N PRO A 44 -26.11 4.34 35.30
CA PRO A 44 -25.26 5.52 35.52
C PRO A 44 -24.19 5.63 34.42
N ASP A 45 -23.73 4.51 33.88
CA ASP A 45 -22.76 4.49 32.77
C ASP A 45 -23.30 5.11 31.46
N LEU A 46 -24.63 5.17 31.27
CA LEU A 46 -25.25 5.75 30.08
C LEU A 46 -25.50 7.25 30.22
N SER A 47 -25.43 7.83 31.42
CA SER A 47 -25.62 9.28 31.61
C SER A 47 -24.41 10.11 31.18
N ASP A 48 -23.24 9.49 31.07
CA ASP A 48 -22.01 10.17 30.61
C ASP A 48 -21.90 10.25 29.08
N LEU A 49 -22.79 9.56 28.35
CA LEU A 49 -22.82 9.59 26.89
C LEU A 49 -23.43 10.90 26.37
N GLU A 50 -22.97 11.36 25.20
CA GLU A 50 -23.50 12.56 24.56
C GLU A 50 -25.01 12.42 24.30
N SER A 51 -25.81 13.29 24.91
CA SER A 51 -27.27 13.23 24.84
C SER A 51 -27.83 13.55 23.45
N THR A 52 -27.08 14.23 22.58
CA THR A 52 -27.51 14.70 21.25
C THR A 52 -26.66 14.10 20.13
N SER A 53 -26.55 12.78 20.09
CA SER A 53 -25.75 12.11 19.06
C SER A 53 -26.38 12.23 17.67
N SER A 54 -25.58 12.58 16.65
CA SER A 54 -26.06 12.62 15.27
C SER A 54 -26.29 11.21 14.69
N PHE A 55 -25.60 10.20 15.22
CA PHE A 55 -25.71 8.80 14.75
C PHE A 55 -27.09 8.18 15.00
N THR A 56 -27.83 8.65 16.00
CA THR A 56 -29.20 8.20 16.29
C THR A 56 -30.27 8.99 15.53
N SER A 57 -29.88 9.97 14.71
CA SER A 57 -30.84 10.75 13.92
C SER A 57 -31.45 9.86 12.83
N PRO A 58 -32.77 9.95 12.58
CA PRO A 58 -33.41 9.19 11.51
C PRO A 58 -32.86 9.62 10.14
N ALA A 59 -32.96 8.72 9.16
CA ALA A 59 -32.63 9.05 7.77
C ALA A 59 -33.51 10.21 7.26
N PRO A 60 -33.00 11.07 6.35
CA PRO A 60 -33.75 12.20 5.82
C PRO A 60 -35.01 11.73 5.07
N SER A 61 -36.12 12.46 5.24
CA SER A 61 -37.39 12.12 4.58
C SER A 61 -37.30 12.32 3.06
N PRO A 62 -38.01 11.52 2.24
CA PRO A 62 -38.00 11.68 0.79
C PRO A 62 -38.40 13.08 0.33
N GLU A 63 -39.37 13.70 1.00
CA GLU A 63 -39.79 15.08 0.75
C GLU A 63 -38.64 16.08 0.96
N SER A 64 -37.90 15.97 2.08
CA SER A 64 -36.76 16.84 2.37
C SER A 64 -35.62 16.69 1.35
N VAL A 65 -35.44 15.48 0.81
CA VAL A 65 -34.45 15.20 -0.25
C VAL A 65 -34.86 15.85 -1.56
N GLN A 66 -36.15 15.81 -1.91
CA GLN A 66 -36.68 16.46 -3.11
C GLN A 66 -36.58 17.98 -3.02
N GLU A 67 -36.99 18.57 -1.89
CA GLU A 67 -36.85 20.00 -1.62
C GLU A 67 -35.39 20.44 -1.72
N PHE A 68 -34.48 19.67 -1.12
CA PHE A 68 -33.04 19.93 -1.21
C PHE A 68 -32.52 19.85 -2.66
N ALA A 69 -32.97 18.87 -3.44
CA ALA A 69 -32.53 18.70 -4.83
C ALA A 69 -32.99 19.88 -5.72
N VAL A 70 -34.24 20.35 -5.55
CA VAL A 70 -34.77 21.52 -6.25
C VAL A 70 -33.97 22.77 -5.87
N ALA A 71 -33.84 23.04 -4.57
CA ALA A 71 -33.08 24.18 -4.07
C ALA A 71 -31.61 24.17 -4.51
N ASN A 72 -31.00 22.98 -4.56
CA ASN A 72 -29.62 22.84 -5.02
C ASN A 72 -29.50 23.19 -6.51
N ARG A 73 -30.39 22.69 -7.39
CA ARG A 73 -30.38 23.04 -8.82
C ARG A 73 -30.55 24.53 -9.06
N GLU A 74 -31.48 25.17 -8.33
CA GLU A 74 -31.68 26.62 -8.40
C GLU A 74 -30.44 27.38 -7.93
N ARG A 75 -29.81 26.90 -6.85
CA ARG A 75 -28.54 27.46 -6.35
C ARG A 75 -27.42 27.33 -7.36
N TRP A 76 -27.31 26.20 -8.08
CA TRP A 76 -26.33 26.00 -9.15
C TRP A 76 -26.58 26.94 -10.34
N LYS A 77 -27.83 27.07 -10.81
CA LYS A 77 -28.17 28.04 -11.86
C LYS A 77 -27.86 29.48 -11.44
N ALA A 78 -28.22 29.85 -10.21
CA ALA A 78 -27.89 31.16 -9.67
C ALA A 78 -26.37 31.36 -9.55
N MET A 79 -25.59 30.31 -9.24
CA MET A 79 -24.12 30.32 -9.18
C MET A 79 -23.47 30.47 -10.55
N GLU A 80 -23.98 29.81 -11.58
CA GLU A 80 -23.48 29.93 -12.96
C GLU A 80 -23.72 31.34 -13.52
N MET A 81 -24.85 31.96 -13.14
CA MET A 81 -25.18 33.33 -13.49
C MET A 81 -24.45 34.38 -12.63
N ARG A 82 -23.57 34.00 -11.69
CA ARG A 82 -23.17 34.89 -10.57
C ARG A 82 -22.45 36.18 -10.96
N GLU A 83 -23.12 37.27 -10.64
CA GLU A 83 -22.57 38.58 -10.29
C GLU A 83 -22.00 38.65 -8.84
N MET A 84 -22.30 37.71 -7.91
CA MET A 84 -21.84 37.78 -6.48
C MET A 84 -21.50 36.41 -5.83
N LYS A 85 -20.28 36.25 -5.26
CA LYS A 85 -19.79 35.02 -4.57
C LYS A 85 -20.09 35.02 -3.05
N LEU A 86 -20.28 33.82 -2.47
CA LEU A 86 -20.38 33.65 -1.00
C LEU A 86 -19.04 34.05 -0.34
N PRO A 87 -19.04 34.68 0.85
CA PRO A 87 -17.82 35.00 1.57
C PRO A 87 -17.09 33.71 2.00
N GLY A 88 -15.76 33.75 2.01
CA GLY A 88 -14.93 32.63 2.46
C GLY A 88 -15.04 32.39 3.97
N ASN A 89 -14.72 31.17 4.40
CA ASN A 89 -14.72 30.81 5.82
C ASN A 89 -13.55 31.47 6.58
N ARG A 90 -13.72 31.64 7.91
CA ARG A 90 -12.67 32.16 8.81
C ARG A 90 -11.51 31.18 8.99
N TYR A 91 -11.78 29.88 8.97
CA TYR A 91 -10.76 28.84 9.08
C TYR A 91 -10.08 28.64 7.71
N GLN A 92 -8.78 28.96 7.64
CA GLN A 92 -7.98 28.93 6.41
C GLN A 92 -6.68 28.13 6.61
N TYR A 93 -6.77 27.00 7.31
CA TYR A 93 -5.64 26.10 7.42
C TYR A 93 -5.37 25.41 6.07
N HIS A 94 -4.11 25.45 5.65
CA HIS A 94 -3.62 24.69 4.50
C HIS A 94 -2.38 23.89 4.93
N PRO A 95 -2.28 22.60 4.59
CA PRO A 95 -1.14 21.80 5.01
C PRO A 95 0.20 22.38 4.52
N PRO A 96 1.20 22.49 5.42
CA PRO A 96 2.48 23.07 5.05
C PRO A 96 3.23 22.13 4.09
N LYS A 97 4.10 22.71 3.26
CA LYS A 97 4.89 21.95 2.27
C LYS A 97 5.94 21.02 2.92
N PHE A 98 6.45 21.39 4.09
CA PHE A 98 7.56 20.69 4.75
C PHE A 98 7.23 20.40 6.22
N TYR A 99 7.66 19.23 6.67
CA TYR A 99 7.61 18.87 8.09
C TYR A 99 8.80 19.51 8.81
N ARG A 100 8.53 20.32 9.84
CA ARG A 100 9.56 21.05 10.61
C ARG A 100 9.77 20.49 12.02
N GLY A 101 9.33 19.26 12.26
CA GLY A 101 9.40 18.61 13.56
C GLY A 101 8.09 18.68 14.38
N PRO A 102 7.99 17.88 15.44
CA PRO A 102 6.73 17.67 16.17
C PRO A 102 6.28 18.87 17.01
N LEU A 103 7.20 19.78 17.34
CA LEU A 103 6.94 20.97 18.16
C LEU A 103 6.64 22.22 17.33
N HIS A 104 6.69 22.14 16.00
CA HIS A 104 6.32 23.29 15.17
C HIS A 104 4.82 23.61 15.34
N PRO A 105 4.40 24.88 15.46
CA PRO A 105 2.99 25.20 15.68
C PRO A 105 2.05 24.71 14.57
N ILE A 106 2.51 24.71 13.32
CA ILE A 106 1.73 24.27 12.16
C ILE A 106 2.16 22.84 11.80
N GLN A 107 1.33 21.88 12.17
CA GLN A 107 1.56 20.46 11.88
C GLN A 107 0.97 20.07 10.53
N ILE A 108 1.51 18.99 9.93
CA ILE A 108 0.96 18.35 8.73
C ILE A 108 -0.15 17.40 9.18
N PRO A 109 -1.29 17.31 8.47
CA PRO A 109 -2.32 16.35 8.81
C PRO A 109 -1.86 14.93 8.43
N LYS A 110 -2.62 13.91 8.81
CA LYS A 110 -2.33 12.55 8.39
C LYS A 110 -2.59 12.39 6.88
N PRO A 111 -1.91 11.47 6.17
CA PRO A 111 -2.18 11.23 4.74
C PRO A 111 -3.61 10.75 4.43
N SER A 112 -4.34 10.27 5.45
CA SER A 112 -5.77 9.90 5.34
C SER A 112 -6.71 11.11 5.26
N ASP A 113 -6.24 12.30 5.63
CA ASP A 113 -7.03 13.52 5.57
C ASP A 113 -7.17 13.99 4.12
N PRO A 114 -8.38 14.22 3.59
CA PRO A 114 -8.59 14.64 2.20
C PRO A 114 -7.90 15.97 1.82
N ILE A 115 -7.56 16.83 2.78
CA ILE A 115 -6.83 18.07 2.49
C ILE A 115 -5.30 17.88 2.43
N ALA A 116 -4.79 16.72 2.86
CA ALA A 116 -3.36 16.44 2.89
C ALA A 116 -2.72 16.48 1.49
N ARG A 117 -1.43 16.82 1.43
CA ARG A 117 -0.71 16.97 0.14
C ARG A 117 -0.42 15.63 -0.53
N ASP A 118 -0.28 14.60 0.28
CA ASP A 118 0.01 13.21 -0.06
C ASP A 118 -1.24 12.31 0.05
N PHE A 119 -2.42 12.91 0.07
CA PHE A 119 -3.68 12.18 0.04
C PHE A 119 -3.78 11.36 -1.25
N VAL A 120 -4.05 10.07 -1.08
CA VAL A 120 -4.40 9.16 -2.17
C VAL A 120 -5.84 8.71 -1.92
N PRO A 121 -6.74 8.85 -2.90
CA PRO A 121 -8.10 8.33 -2.77
C PRO A 121 -8.08 6.85 -2.36
N GLY A 122 -9.08 6.46 -1.57
CA GLY A 122 -9.22 5.09 -1.07
C GLY A 122 -9.48 4.05 -2.16
N PRO A 123 -9.89 2.83 -1.79
CA PRO A 123 -10.12 1.76 -2.75
C PRO A 123 -11.27 2.10 -3.71
N PHE A 124 -11.06 1.88 -5.01
CA PHE A 124 -12.07 2.08 -6.04
C PHE A 124 -12.94 0.85 -6.27
N ASN A 125 -12.35 -0.32 -6.06
CA ASN A 125 -12.97 -1.64 -6.23
C ASN A 125 -12.38 -2.61 -5.20
N TYR A 126 -12.97 -3.79 -5.12
CA TYR A 126 -12.44 -4.89 -4.34
C TYR A 126 -11.83 -5.94 -5.30
N PRO A 127 -10.51 -6.20 -5.27
CA PRO A 127 -9.87 -7.09 -6.23
C PRO A 127 -10.40 -8.52 -6.13
N ARG A 128 -10.78 -9.10 -7.28
CA ARG A 128 -11.36 -10.46 -7.31
C ARG A 128 -10.42 -11.51 -6.71
N LEU A 129 -9.12 -11.41 -6.97
CA LEU A 129 -8.14 -12.37 -6.46
C LEU A 129 -8.03 -12.31 -4.94
N LYS A 130 -8.17 -11.10 -4.37
CA LYS A 130 -8.20 -10.90 -2.91
C LYS A 130 -9.49 -11.48 -2.31
N HIS A 131 -10.62 -11.31 -2.98
CA HIS A 131 -11.89 -11.96 -2.59
C HIS A 131 -11.78 -13.48 -2.55
N THR A 132 -11.25 -14.07 -3.63
CA THR A 132 -11.03 -15.52 -3.70
C THR A 132 -10.07 -15.98 -2.61
N TYR A 133 -9.02 -15.19 -2.36
CA TYR A 133 -8.09 -15.50 -1.28
C TYR A 133 -8.78 -15.56 0.09
N GLU A 134 -9.54 -14.51 0.46
CA GLU A 134 -10.19 -14.43 1.77
C GLU A 134 -11.33 -15.45 1.93
N SER A 135 -12.07 -15.74 0.86
CA SER A 135 -13.25 -16.63 0.91
C SER A 135 -12.92 -18.12 0.86
N THR A 136 -11.88 -18.54 0.13
CA THR A 136 -11.55 -19.97 -0.06
C THR A 136 -10.13 -20.27 0.40
N ILE A 137 -9.13 -19.68 -0.25
CA ILE A 137 -7.72 -20.07 -0.11
C ILE A 137 -7.22 -19.92 1.33
N ALA A 138 -7.56 -18.84 2.04
CA ALA A 138 -7.08 -18.60 3.39
C ALA A 138 -7.43 -19.76 4.34
N THR A 139 -8.65 -20.29 4.23
CA THR A 139 -9.11 -21.42 5.03
C THR A 139 -8.42 -22.74 4.63
N ASP A 140 -8.20 -22.95 3.33
CA ASP A 140 -7.48 -24.13 2.81
C ASP A 140 -6.00 -24.12 3.25
N LEU A 141 -5.33 -22.97 3.19
CA LEU A 141 -3.95 -22.81 3.64
C LEU A 141 -3.81 -23.13 5.12
N MET A 142 -4.76 -22.68 5.93
CA MET A 142 -4.79 -22.90 7.36
C MET A 142 -5.02 -24.38 7.69
N THR A 143 -6.01 -25.02 7.07
CA THR A 143 -6.36 -26.42 7.33
C THR A 143 -5.26 -27.37 6.86
N LEU A 144 -4.69 -27.13 5.67
CA LEU A 144 -3.63 -27.97 5.08
C LEU A 144 -2.32 -27.92 5.88
N ASN A 145 -2.02 -26.80 6.55
CA ASN A 145 -0.79 -26.63 7.33
C ASN A 145 -1.01 -26.72 8.85
N TYR A 146 -2.21 -27.13 9.29
CA TYR A 146 -2.53 -27.20 10.71
C TYR A 146 -1.64 -28.21 11.42
N LYS A 147 -1.05 -27.77 12.54
CA LYS A 147 -0.33 -28.62 13.48
C LYS A 147 -1.06 -28.56 14.81
N HIS A 148 -1.57 -29.71 15.26
CA HIS A 148 -2.26 -29.80 16.53
C HIS A 148 -1.29 -29.53 17.70
N VAL A 149 -1.69 -28.64 18.60
CA VAL A 149 -0.99 -28.34 19.85
C VAL A 149 -1.94 -28.71 21.00
N PRO A 150 -1.61 -29.73 21.82
CA PRO A 150 -2.44 -30.10 22.96
C PRO A 150 -2.60 -28.94 23.96
N PRO A 151 -3.74 -28.83 24.64
CA PRO A 151 -3.95 -27.79 25.65
C PRO A 151 -2.90 -27.91 26.77
N GLY A 152 -2.37 -26.78 27.24
CA GLY A 152 -1.32 -26.74 28.27
C GLY A 152 0.11 -26.94 27.75
N THR A 153 0.31 -27.13 26.44
CA THR A 153 1.65 -27.26 25.86
C THR A 153 2.40 -25.92 25.89
N VAL A 154 3.60 -25.90 26.49
CA VAL A 154 4.50 -24.76 26.41
C VAL A 154 5.30 -24.85 25.11
N LEU A 155 5.05 -23.93 24.18
CA LEU A 155 5.75 -23.92 22.89
C LEU A 155 7.24 -23.55 23.10
N PRO A 156 8.19 -24.34 22.54
CA PRO A 156 9.60 -24.01 22.64
C PRO A 156 9.90 -22.73 21.85
N LYS A 157 10.44 -21.71 22.53
CA LYS A 157 10.93 -20.52 21.85
C LYS A 157 12.18 -20.88 21.04
N SER A 158 12.10 -20.68 19.72
CA SER A 158 13.25 -20.90 18.84
C SER A 158 14.38 -19.91 19.18
N LYS A 159 15.60 -20.42 19.35
CA LYS A 159 16.82 -19.60 19.47
C LYS A 159 17.41 -19.21 18.11
N LYS A 160 16.80 -19.64 17.00
CA LYS A 160 17.23 -19.25 15.64
C LYS A 160 17.03 -17.74 15.49
N GLY A 161 17.95 -17.09 14.77
CA GLY A 161 17.93 -15.64 14.57
C GLY A 161 18.55 -14.82 15.71
N VAL A 162 18.91 -15.42 16.85
CA VAL A 162 19.55 -14.71 17.98
C VAL A 162 21.07 -14.91 17.95
N LEU A 163 21.84 -13.83 18.19
CA LEU A 163 23.29 -13.94 18.34
C LEU A 163 23.63 -14.65 19.64
N ARG A 164 24.60 -15.56 19.59
CA ARG A 164 25.01 -16.33 20.77
C ARG A 164 25.95 -15.48 21.62
N SER A 165 25.75 -15.48 22.93
CA SER A 165 26.73 -14.91 23.87
C SER A 165 27.91 -15.85 24.08
N TRP A 166 28.98 -15.30 24.66
CA TRP A 166 30.03 -16.09 25.28
C TRP A 166 29.54 -16.56 26.66
N ASP A 167 30.05 -17.69 27.10
CA ASP A 167 29.80 -18.24 28.42
C ASP A 167 30.63 -17.51 29.49
N GLY A 168 30.24 -17.55 30.77
CA GLY A 168 30.97 -16.90 31.86
C GLY A 168 32.23 -17.63 32.32
N SER A 169 32.75 -18.59 31.54
CA SER A 169 33.88 -19.45 31.94
C SER A 169 35.23 -18.73 31.98
N SER A 170 35.34 -17.57 31.34
CA SER A 170 36.58 -16.79 31.26
C SER A 170 36.30 -15.31 31.52
N PRO A 171 37.15 -14.61 32.29
CA PRO A 171 37.06 -13.16 32.45
C PRO A 171 37.09 -12.38 31.13
N TYR A 172 37.71 -12.95 30.08
CA TYR A 172 37.73 -12.34 28.74
C TYR A 172 36.37 -12.33 28.03
N HIS A 173 35.34 -13.00 28.56
CA HIS A 173 34.03 -13.09 27.94
C HIS A 173 33.07 -11.97 28.35
N GLU A 174 33.33 -11.25 29.45
CA GLU A 174 32.41 -10.25 30.03
C GLU A 174 32.09 -9.09 29.07
N ASN A 175 33.11 -8.51 28.42
CA ASN A 175 32.96 -7.38 27.49
C ASN A 175 33.12 -7.79 26.02
N ARG A 176 33.02 -9.08 25.72
CA ARG A 176 33.23 -9.59 24.37
C ARG A 176 31.94 -9.46 23.55
N PRO A 177 32.00 -8.96 22.29
CA PRO A 177 30.80 -8.86 21.46
C PRO A 177 30.19 -10.24 21.20
N LEU A 178 28.87 -10.26 20.99
CA LEU A 178 28.13 -11.46 20.67
C LEU A 178 28.72 -12.17 19.44
N ARG A 179 28.64 -13.49 19.46
CA ARG A 179 29.19 -14.36 18.42
C ARG A 179 28.40 -14.20 17.12
N LYS A 180 29.10 -14.29 16.00
CA LYS A 180 28.48 -14.29 14.66
C LYS A 180 27.42 -15.40 14.53
N PRO A 181 26.40 -15.18 13.67
CA PRO A 181 25.43 -16.21 13.32
C PRO A 181 26.11 -17.52 12.91
N ARG A 182 25.57 -18.64 13.39
CA ARG A 182 26.09 -19.97 13.07
C ARG A 182 25.52 -20.42 11.72
N GLY A 183 26.36 -20.77 10.75
CA GLY A 183 25.95 -21.34 9.46
C GLY A 183 26.73 -20.79 8.24
N THR A 184 26.43 -21.30 7.05
CA THR A 184 27.12 -20.93 5.79
C THR A 184 26.84 -19.49 5.36
N SER A 185 25.64 -18.98 5.62
CA SER A 185 25.24 -17.57 5.45
C SER A 185 25.50 -16.73 6.71
N SER A 186 26.67 -16.91 7.34
CA SER A 186 27.03 -16.33 8.65
C SER A 186 27.07 -14.81 8.74
N SER A 187 26.85 -14.08 7.64
CA SER A 187 26.82 -12.62 7.62
C SER A 187 25.50 -12.02 8.13
N VAL A 188 24.37 -12.73 8.01
CA VAL A 188 23.03 -12.20 8.33
C VAL A 188 22.24 -13.18 9.21
N GLN A 189 21.38 -12.65 10.09
CA GLN A 189 20.44 -13.46 10.86
C GLN A 189 19.28 -13.92 9.95
N ALA A 190 19.12 -15.23 9.82
CA ALA A 190 18.00 -15.78 9.07
C ALA A 190 16.66 -15.57 9.80
N LEU A 191 15.61 -15.30 9.03
CA LEU A 191 14.25 -15.25 9.52
C LEU A 191 13.82 -16.62 10.07
N VAL A 192 13.10 -16.62 11.19
CA VAL A 192 12.55 -17.84 11.76
C VAL A 192 11.21 -18.14 11.11
N GLU A 193 11.09 -19.32 10.53
CA GLU A 193 9.82 -19.79 10.00
C GLU A 193 8.78 -19.93 11.13
N ARG A 194 7.61 -19.33 10.91
CA ARG A 194 6.46 -19.40 11.82
C ARG A 194 5.45 -20.39 11.25
N ASP A 195 4.80 -21.16 12.12
CA ASP A 195 3.70 -22.02 11.69
C ASP A 195 2.51 -21.18 11.21
N ILE A 196 1.79 -21.68 10.20
CA ILE A 196 0.59 -21.03 9.68
C ILE A 196 -0.53 -21.24 10.71
N SER A 197 -1.09 -20.13 11.18
CA SER A 197 -2.21 -20.10 12.12
C SER A 197 -3.24 -19.10 11.63
N TRP A 198 -4.40 -19.06 12.26
CA TRP A 198 -5.46 -18.11 11.92
C TRP A 198 -5.05 -16.62 12.00
N HIS A 199 -4.01 -16.28 12.79
CA HIS A 199 -3.47 -14.93 12.88
C HIS A 199 -2.40 -14.61 11.82
N ASN A 200 -1.82 -15.64 11.20
CA ASN A 200 -0.66 -15.52 10.33
C ASN A 200 -0.82 -16.44 9.12
N ILE A 201 -1.84 -16.14 8.32
CA ILE A 201 -2.06 -16.79 7.04
C ILE A 201 -1.20 -16.04 6.01
N PRO A 202 -0.38 -16.72 5.19
CA PRO A 202 0.41 -16.06 4.16
C PRO A 202 -0.46 -15.34 3.13
N GLU A 203 -0.15 -14.08 2.81
CA GLU A 203 -0.85 -13.23 1.84
C GLU A 203 0.18 -12.46 0.99
N ILE A 204 -0.25 -11.87 -0.13
CA ILE A 204 0.60 -10.97 -0.92
C ILE A 204 0.66 -9.61 -0.24
N ARG A 205 1.87 -9.13 0.06
CA ARG A 205 2.12 -7.81 0.65
C ARG A 205 2.39 -6.76 -0.42
N ALA A 206 3.29 -7.08 -1.33
CA ALA A 206 3.72 -6.18 -2.39
C ALA A 206 4.20 -6.96 -3.61
N VAL A 207 4.22 -6.30 -4.75
CA VAL A 207 4.87 -6.81 -5.97
C VAL A 207 5.77 -5.73 -6.52
N THR A 208 7.06 -6.04 -6.63
CA THR A 208 8.07 -5.14 -7.15
C THR A 208 8.41 -5.55 -8.58
N LEU A 209 8.23 -4.63 -9.53
CA LEU A 209 8.62 -4.82 -10.93
C LEU A 209 9.91 -4.04 -11.16
N HIS A 210 10.96 -4.75 -11.57
CA HIS A 210 12.27 -4.18 -11.81
C HIS A 210 12.70 -4.43 -13.26
N ALA A 211 12.84 -3.37 -14.03
CA ALA A 211 13.37 -3.41 -15.38
C ALA A 211 14.81 -2.88 -15.39
N TYR A 212 15.76 -3.71 -15.84
CA TYR A 212 17.14 -3.30 -16.04
C TYR A 212 17.46 -3.22 -17.53
N ALA A 213 17.89 -2.04 -17.98
CA ALA A 213 18.23 -1.76 -19.37
C ALA A 213 19.69 -1.28 -19.42
N PRO A 214 20.68 -2.17 -19.60
CA PRO A 214 22.09 -1.81 -19.53
C PRO A 214 22.51 -0.80 -20.61
N LEU A 215 21.87 -0.83 -21.78
CA LEU A 215 22.10 0.10 -22.90
C LEU A 215 21.63 1.53 -22.61
N ALA A 216 20.84 1.75 -21.55
CA ALA A 216 20.36 3.08 -21.13
C ALA A 216 21.50 4.06 -20.79
N GLY A 217 22.68 3.55 -20.48
CA GLY A 217 23.86 4.37 -20.21
C GLY A 217 24.46 5.03 -21.46
N SER A 218 24.18 4.50 -22.65
CA SER A 218 24.55 5.06 -23.95
C SER A 218 23.37 5.80 -24.55
N ASP A 219 22.22 5.12 -24.66
CA ASP A 219 21.03 5.63 -25.32
C ASP A 219 19.88 5.79 -24.32
N LYS A 220 19.49 7.04 -24.08
CA LYS A 220 18.48 7.37 -23.06
C LYS A 220 17.08 6.83 -23.42
N GLU A 221 16.82 6.55 -24.69
CA GLU A 221 15.53 6.06 -25.18
C GLU A 221 15.10 4.75 -24.52
N TYR A 222 16.03 3.80 -24.32
CA TYR A 222 15.77 2.56 -23.60
C TYR A 222 15.20 2.80 -22.20
N LEU A 223 15.67 3.84 -21.51
CA LEU A 223 15.17 4.20 -20.19
C LEU A 223 13.76 4.78 -20.26
N HIS A 224 13.48 5.63 -21.25
CA HIS A 224 12.17 6.24 -21.44
C HIS A 224 11.11 5.20 -21.78
N VAL A 225 11.43 4.27 -22.68
CA VAL A 225 10.56 3.15 -23.05
C VAL A 225 10.32 2.22 -21.87
N ALA A 226 11.37 1.81 -21.15
CA ALA A 226 11.24 1.00 -19.93
C ALA A 226 10.30 1.64 -18.90
N ARG A 227 10.41 2.96 -18.75
CA ARG A 227 9.58 3.74 -17.83
C ARG A 227 8.12 3.77 -18.26
N ALA A 228 7.87 4.03 -19.54
CA ALA A 228 6.52 4.10 -20.10
C ALA A 228 5.80 2.75 -19.98
N ILE A 229 6.49 1.64 -20.27
CA ILE A 229 5.93 0.29 -20.17
C ILE A 229 5.60 -0.07 -18.72
N LEU A 230 6.53 0.15 -17.78
CA LEU A 230 6.26 -0.11 -16.36
C LEU A 230 5.10 0.75 -15.84
N GLN A 231 5.01 2.01 -16.29
CA GLN A 231 3.91 2.90 -15.92
C GLN A 231 2.56 2.42 -16.47
N ALA A 232 2.52 1.98 -17.73
CA ALA A 232 1.30 1.47 -18.35
C ALA A 232 0.79 0.20 -17.63
N ILE A 233 1.68 -0.74 -17.32
CA ILE A 233 1.32 -2.02 -16.68
C ILE A 233 0.89 -1.82 -15.21
N SER A 234 1.60 -0.96 -14.49
CA SER A 234 1.44 -0.79 -13.03
C SER A 234 0.47 0.33 -12.63
N GLY A 235 0.19 1.28 -13.53
CA GLY A 235 -0.58 2.49 -13.21
C GLY A 235 0.13 3.45 -12.25
N LYS A 236 1.39 3.18 -11.87
CA LYS A 236 2.21 4.02 -11.00
C LYS A 236 3.40 4.57 -11.77
N PHE A 237 3.82 5.78 -11.40
CA PHE A 237 5.02 6.38 -11.96
C PHE A 237 6.27 5.69 -11.41
N PRO A 238 7.09 5.02 -12.24
CA PRO A 238 8.23 4.25 -11.75
C PRO A 238 9.42 5.16 -11.42
N GLU A 239 10.20 4.71 -10.45
CA GLU A 239 11.43 5.35 -9.99
C GLU A 239 12.62 4.88 -10.83
N VAL A 240 13.52 5.80 -11.17
CA VAL A 240 14.70 5.49 -11.98
C VAL A 240 15.81 4.93 -11.10
N THR A 241 16.35 3.76 -11.45
CA THR A 241 17.46 3.14 -10.74
C THR A 241 18.80 3.54 -11.35
N SER A 242 19.81 3.72 -10.50
CA SER A 242 21.19 3.98 -10.90
C SER A 242 22.06 2.74 -10.71
N VAL A 243 23.08 2.63 -11.56
CA VAL A 243 24.06 1.55 -11.49
C VAL A 243 24.99 1.76 -10.28
N LYS A 244 25.13 0.72 -9.45
CA LYS A 244 25.97 0.76 -8.24
C LYS A 244 27.44 0.41 -8.48
N THR A 245 27.73 -0.45 -9.47
CA THR A 245 29.07 -0.99 -9.74
C THR A 245 29.60 -0.54 -11.09
N ASN A 246 30.92 -0.41 -11.21
CA ASN A 246 31.60 -0.12 -12.47
C ASN A 246 32.25 -1.39 -13.01
N VAL A 247 31.90 -1.80 -14.23
CA VAL A 247 32.46 -2.99 -14.88
C VAL A 247 32.76 -2.67 -16.33
N SER A 248 34.04 -2.48 -16.63
CA SER A 248 34.51 -2.06 -17.95
C SER A 248 34.15 -3.05 -19.06
N GLN A 249 34.18 -4.36 -18.77
CA GLN A 249 33.85 -5.42 -19.75
C GLN A 249 32.42 -5.32 -20.28
N TRP A 250 31.49 -4.80 -19.48
CA TRP A 250 30.08 -4.61 -19.88
C TRP A 250 29.78 -3.18 -20.34
N GLY A 251 30.78 -2.28 -20.35
CA GLY A 251 30.58 -0.86 -20.65
C GLY A 251 29.76 -0.10 -19.59
N ILE A 252 29.60 -0.69 -18.39
CA ILE A 252 28.73 -0.16 -17.34
C ILE A 252 29.54 0.72 -16.39
N LYS A 253 29.11 1.97 -16.21
CA LYS A 253 29.71 2.94 -15.26
C LYS A 253 28.80 3.21 -14.07
N ALA A 254 29.37 3.22 -12.87
CA ALA A 254 28.64 3.57 -11.65
C ALA A 254 28.05 4.99 -11.71
N GLY A 255 26.87 5.18 -11.10
CA GLY A 255 26.16 6.46 -11.06
C GLY A 255 25.31 6.78 -12.30
N ARG A 256 25.48 6.05 -13.41
CA ARG A 256 24.59 6.19 -14.58
C ARG A 256 23.20 5.62 -14.29
N LYS A 257 22.17 6.16 -14.94
CA LYS A 257 20.80 5.61 -14.92
C LYS A 257 20.81 4.30 -15.70
N GLY A 258 20.28 3.23 -15.10
CA GLY A 258 20.38 1.87 -15.65
C GLY A 258 19.06 1.11 -15.72
N GLY A 259 17.97 1.67 -15.19
CA GLY A 259 16.68 0.99 -15.19
C GLY A 259 15.59 1.77 -14.47
N ALA A 260 14.48 1.09 -14.25
CA ALA A 260 13.35 1.63 -13.53
C ALA A 260 12.71 0.55 -12.65
N VAL A 261 12.14 0.96 -11.52
CA VAL A 261 11.49 0.09 -10.54
C VAL A 261 10.16 0.68 -10.12
N VAL A 262 9.19 -0.18 -9.87
CA VAL A 262 7.91 0.24 -9.28
C VAL A 262 7.43 -0.81 -8.29
N GLU A 263 6.84 -0.35 -7.18
CA GLU A 263 6.30 -1.19 -6.13
C GLU A 263 4.78 -1.03 -6.04
N LEU A 264 4.08 -2.14 -6.23
CA LEU A 264 2.63 -2.26 -6.09
C LEU A 264 2.31 -2.83 -4.71
N ARG A 265 1.31 -2.26 -4.04
CA ARG A 265 0.84 -2.68 -2.71
C ARG A 265 -0.67 -2.72 -2.66
N GLY A 266 -1.23 -3.52 -1.75
CA GLY A 266 -2.67 -3.59 -1.54
C GLY A 266 -3.40 -4.04 -2.80
N ALA A 267 -4.49 -3.36 -3.15
CA ALA A 267 -5.37 -3.76 -4.26
C ALA A 267 -4.64 -3.92 -5.61
N GLN A 268 -3.77 -2.97 -5.95
CA GLN A 268 -3.02 -2.96 -7.21
C GLN A 268 -2.07 -4.16 -7.35
N ALA A 269 -1.53 -4.66 -6.23
CA ALA A 269 -0.68 -5.86 -6.26
C ALA A 269 -1.49 -7.10 -6.63
N TYR A 270 -2.69 -7.26 -6.05
CA TYR A 270 -3.59 -8.37 -6.37
C TYR A 270 -4.11 -8.29 -7.80
N GLU A 271 -4.47 -7.11 -8.29
CA GLU A 271 -4.89 -6.91 -9.68
C GLU A 271 -3.76 -7.23 -10.68
N PHE A 272 -2.52 -6.83 -10.37
CA PHE A 272 -1.38 -7.17 -11.19
C PHE A 272 -1.14 -8.68 -11.25
N VAL A 273 -1.16 -9.37 -10.10
CA VAL A 273 -0.98 -10.82 -10.02
C VAL A 273 -2.08 -11.55 -10.78
N ASP A 274 -3.31 -11.09 -10.66
CA ASP A 274 -4.45 -11.62 -11.36
C ASP A 274 -4.32 -11.51 -12.89
N LYS A 275 -3.94 -10.32 -13.39
CA LYS A 275 -3.60 -10.10 -14.81
C LYS A 275 -2.46 -11.01 -15.26
N LEU A 276 -1.42 -11.16 -14.44
CA LEU A 276 -0.26 -11.98 -14.75
C LEU A 276 -0.64 -13.46 -14.92
N VAL A 277 -1.38 -14.02 -13.96
CA VAL A 277 -1.76 -15.44 -13.94
C VAL A 277 -2.80 -15.77 -15.01
N THR A 278 -3.81 -14.92 -15.19
CA THR A 278 -4.96 -15.24 -16.05
C THR A 278 -4.78 -14.83 -17.50
N LEU A 279 -4.05 -13.74 -17.78
CA LEU A 279 -3.93 -13.18 -19.13
C LEU A 279 -2.54 -13.36 -19.74
N VAL A 280 -1.48 -13.10 -18.97
CA VAL A 280 -0.11 -13.00 -19.54
C VAL A 280 0.58 -14.36 -19.61
N LEU A 281 0.70 -15.05 -18.47
CA LEU A 281 1.45 -16.32 -18.40
C LEU A 281 0.90 -17.41 -19.35
N PRO A 282 -0.43 -17.59 -19.53
CA PRO A 282 -0.96 -18.58 -20.45
C PRO A 282 -0.68 -18.28 -21.93
N LYS A 283 -0.45 -17.01 -22.31
CA LYS A 283 -0.08 -16.64 -23.69
C LYS A 283 1.37 -17.02 -24.04
N ILE A 284 2.21 -17.29 -23.04
CA ILE A 284 3.62 -17.62 -23.27
C ILE A 284 3.73 -19.06 -23.77
N LYS A 285 4.19 -19.21 -25.02
CA LYS A 285 4.45 -20.52 -25.62
C LYS A 285 5.54 -21.29 -24.86
N ASP A 286 5.30 -22.57 -24.62
CA ASP A 286 6.22 -23.52 -23.97
C ASP A 286 6.73 -23.05 -22.59
N TRP A 287 5.92 -22.28 -21.85
CA TRP A 287 6.28 -21.83 -20.51
C TRP A 287 6.09 -22.94 -19.47
N PRO A 288 7.17 -23.44 -18.82
CA PRO A 288 7.06 -24.57 -17.90
C PRO A 288 6.53 -24.18 -16.50
N GLY A 289 6.45 -22.89 -16.19
CA GLY A 289 6.11 -22.38 -14.87
C GLY A 289 7.26 -21.69 -14.15
N ILE A 290 7.04 -21.34 -12.88
CA ILE A 290 8.06 -20.77 -12.00
C ILE A 290 8.99 -21.89 -11.53
N ARG A 291 10.29 -21.60 -11.48
CA ARG A 291 11.27 -22.55 -10.98
C ARG A 291 11.01 -22.86 -9.51
N ALA A 292 10.87 -24.15 -9.15
CA ALA A 292 10.59 -24.55 -7.77
C ALA A 292 11.71 -24.20 -6.76
N THR A 293 12.91 -23.86 -7.22
CA THR A 293 14.02 -23.36 -6.39
C THR A 293 14.10 -21.84 -6.32
N SER A 294 13.12 -21.12 -6.91
CA SER A 294 13.00 -19.67 -6.69
C SER A 294 12.61 -19.43 -5.23
N GLY A 295 13.17 -18.39 -4.62
CA GLY A 295 13.03 -18.10 -3.20
C GLY A 295 14.25 -17.38 -2.63
N ASP A 296 14.01 -16.47 -1.69
CA ASP A 296 15.04 -15.72 -0.96
C ASP A 296 15.23 -16.20 0.48
N SER A 297 14.72 -17.39 0.81
CA SER A 297 14.61 -18.00 2.15
C SER A 297 13.70 -17.29 3.14
N SER A 298 13.08 -16.17 2.76
CA SER A 298 12.21 -15.37 3.62
C SER A 298 10.74 -15.40 3.17
N GLY A 299 10.42 -16.15 2.11
CA GLY A 299 9.05 -16.23 1.58
C GLY A 299 8.78 -15.32 0.38
N ASN A 300 9.78 -14.61 -0.14
CA ASN A 300 9.63 -13.83 -1.36
C ASN A 300 10.04 -14.66 -2.57
N LEU A 301 9.30 -14.50 -3.68
CA LEU A 301 9.49 -15.30 -4.88
C LEU A 301 9.69 -14.43 -6.10
N GLY A 302 10.70 -14.77 -6.90
CA GLY A 302 11.03 -14.06 -8.12
C GLY A 302 10.67 -14.86 -9.38
N LEU A 303 10.20 -14.16 -10.41
CA LEU A 303 10.19 -14.64 -11.79
C LEU A 303 10.70 -13.55 -12.74
N GLY A 304 11.19 -13.95 -13.90
CA GLY A 304 11.61 -13.03 -14.95
C GLY A 304 10.75 -13.19 -16.19
N LEU A 305 10.39 -12.07 -16.82
CA LEU A 305 9.77 -12.04 -18.13
C LEU A 305 10.77 -11.56 -19.18
N LYS A 306 10.78 -12.25 -20.33
CA LYS A 306 11.56 -11.82 -21.49
C LYS A 306 10.90 -10.60 -22.15
N PRO A 307 11.66 -9.78 -22.91
CA PRO A 307 11.12 -8.66 -23.68
C PRO A 307 9.89 -9.03 -24.51
N GLU A 308 9.93 -10.14 -25.23
CA GLU A 308 8.81 -10.62 -26.07
C GLU A 308 7.53 -10.84 -25.27
N TRP A 309 7.64 -11.32 -24.02
CA TRP A 309 6.48 -11.64 -23.19
C TRP A 309 5.85 -10.39 -22.57
N MET A 310 6.57 -9.26 -22.54
CA MET A 310 6.02 -7.98 -22.08
C MET A 310 4.91 -7.46 -22.99
N LEU A 311 4.93 -7.87 -24.26
CA LEU A 311 3.95 -7.46 -25.26
C LEU A 311 2.58 -8.11 -25.04
N TYR A 312 2.51 -9.18 -24.23
CA TYR A 312 1.25 -9.87 -23.90
C TYR A 312 0.42 -9.17 -22.81
N PHE A 313 0.94 -8.12 -22.18
CA PHE A 313 0.16 -7.30 -21.26
C PHE A 313 -0.91 -6.52 -22.05
N PRO A 314 -2.19 -6.56 -21.65
CA PRO A 314 -3.26 -5.86 -22.36
C PRO A 314 -3.01 -4.36 -22.55
N GLU A 315 -2.32 -3.72 -21.60
CA GLU A 315 -1.99 -2.29 -21.64
C GLU A 315 -0.94 -1.95 -22.71
N ILE A 316 -0.14 -2.93 -23.12
CA ILE A 316 0.89 -2.80 -24.15
C ILE A 316 0.38 -3.31 -25.50
N GLU A 317 -0.37 -4.42 -25.50
CA GLU A 317 -0.91 -5.09 -26.70
C GLU A 317 -1.73 -4.12 -27.57
N PHE A 318 -2.54 -3.24 -26.97
CA PHE A 318 -3.34 -2.25 -27.71
C PHE A 318 -2.49 -1.17 -28.41
N ASN A 319 -1.35 -0.79 -27.84
CA ASN A 319 -0.47 0.27 -28.34
C ASN A 319 0.90 -0.27 -28.77
N TYR A 320 0.91 -1.46 -29.37
CA TYR A 320 2.13 -2.16 -29.74
C TYR A 320 3.07 -1.30 -30.61
N ASP A 321 2.53 -0.65 -31.64
CA ASP A 321 3.29 0.16 -32.61
C ASP A 321 4.03 1.35 -31.98
N MET A 322 3.62 1.78 -30.78
CA MET A 322 4.27 2.88 -30.07
C MET A 322 5.53 2.44 -29.32
N TYR A 323 5.76 1.13 -29.15
CA TYR A 323 6.89 0.57 -28.42
C TYR A 323 7.78 -0.26 -29.37
N PRO A 324 8.90 0.29 -29.85
CA PRO A 324 9.81 -0.47 -30.70
C PRO A 324 10.33 -1.71 -29.98
N GLU A 325 10.15 -2.89 -30.59
CA GLU A 325 10.59 -4.18 -30.07
C GLU A 325 12.00 -4.20 -29.45
N PRO A 326 13.06 -3.64 -30.10
CA PRO A 326 14.41 -3.71 -29.54
C PRO A 326 14.58 -2.89 -28.25
N LEU A 327 13.70 -1.91 -28.00
CA LEU A 327 13.75 -1.03 -26.84
C LEU A 327 12.99 -1.60 -25.63
N VAL A 328 12.13 -2.61 -25.83
CA VAL A 328 11.35 -3.22 -24.77
C VAL A 328 12.27 -4.00 -23.82
N PRO A 329 12.33 -3.66 -22.53
CA PRO A 329 13.16 -4.40 -21.58
C PRO A 329 12.47 -5.67 -21.10
N GLY A 330 13.25 -6.67 -20.71
CA GLY A 330 12.76 -7.72 -19.82
C GLY A 330 12.57 -7.17 -18.40
N ILE A 331 11.70 -7.82 -17.62
CA ILE A 331 11.47 -7.41 -16.23
C ILE A 331 11.67 -8.58 -15.26
N HIS A 332 12.10 -8.23 -14.05
CA HIS A 332 12.08 -9.11 -12.90
C HIS A 332 10.89 -8.74 -12.02
N ILE A 333 10.03 -9.71 -11.77
CA ILE A 333 8.87 -9.59 -10.89
C ILE A 333 9.24 -10.26 -9.57
N ILE A 334 9.19 -9.49 -8.50
CA ILE A 334 9.44 -9.97 -7.14
C ILE A 334 8.13 -9.87 -6.38
N MET A 335 7.58 -11.03 -6.01
CA MET A 335 6.38 -11.12 -5.20
C MET A 335 6.79 -11.21 -3.73
N GLU A 336 6.44 -10.19 -2.98
CA GLU A 336 6.66 -10.11 -1.54
C GLU A 336 5.41 -10.61 -0.82
N THR A 337 5.59 -11.61 0.04
CA THR A 337 4.49 -12.21 0.78
C THR A 337 4.66 -11.98 2.29
N SER A 338 3.61 -12.20 3.08
CA SER A 338 3.71 -12.22 4.54
C SER A 338 4.28 -13.55 5.07
N ALA A 339 4.56 -14.52 4.18
CA ALA A 339 5.20 -15.77 4.55
C ALA A 339 6.58 -15.54 5.19
N THR A 340 7.06 -16.53 5.94
CA THR A 340 8.37 -16.48 6.60
C THR A 340 9.36 -17.50 6.06
N SER A 341 8.97 -18.24 5.02
CA SER A 341 9.72 -19.35 4.43
C SER A 341 9.30 -19.57 2.99
N ASP A 342 10.24 -19.94 2.11
CA ASP A 342 9.99 -20.14 0.68
C ASP A 342 8.99 -21.26 0.39
N ARG A 343 8.87 -22.25 1.29
CA ARG A 343 7.83 -23.29 1.13
C ARG A 343 6.43 -22.71 1.28
N GLN A 344 6.24 -21.80 2.24
CA GLN A 344 4.96 -21.15 2.51
C GLN A 344 4.61 -20.15 1.39
N GLY A 345 5.59 -19.36 0.95
CA GLY A 345 5.42 -18.47 -0.21
C GLY A 345 5.02 -19.24 -1.47
N ARG A 346 5.66 -20.39 -1.74
CA ARG A 346 5.32 -21.21 -2.91
C ARG A 346 3.93 -21.82 -2.79
N LEU A 347 3.56 -22.28 -1.60
CA LEU A 347 2.25 -22.85 -1.33
C LEU A 347 1.13 -21.81 -1.54
N LEU A 348 1.34 -20.57 -1.10
CA LEU A 348 0.45 -19.44 -1.39
C LEU A 348 0.32 -19.19 -2.90
N LEU A 349 1.44 -19.05 -3.62
CA LEU A 349 1.39 -18.78 -5.06
C LEU A 349 0.78 -19.94 -5.86
N GLN A 350 0.99 -21.18 -5.44
CA GLN A 350 0.30 -22.34 -6.02
C GLN A 350 -1.21 -22.22 -5.87
N ALA A 351 -1.69 -21.84 -4.68
CA ALA A 351 -3.12 -21.64 -4.44
C ALA A 351 -3.69 -20.47 -5.27
N LEU A 352 -2.88 -19.46 -5.58
CA LEU A 352 -3.25 -18.34 -6.47
C LEU A 352 -3.13 -18.67 -7.97
N GLY A 353 -2.78 -19.91 -8.34
CA GLY A 353 -2.78 -20.37 -9.73
C GLY A 353 -1.43 -20.34 -10.44
N PHE A 354 -0.31 -20.12 -9.74
CA PHE A 354 1.01 -20.19 -10.36
C PHE A 354 1.49 -21.64 -10.52
N PRO A 355 1.84 -22.09 -11.74
CA PRO A 355 2.46 -23.40 -11.93
C PRO A 355 3.94 -23.35 -11.53
N PHE A 356 4.43 -24.42 -10.90
CA PHE A 356 5.83 -24.59 -10.54
C PHE A 356 6.41 -25.84 -11.20
N TYR A 357 7.64 -25.74 -11.70
CA TYR A 357 8.35 -26.89 -12.27
C TYR A 357 9.63 -27.22 -11.51
N HIS A 358 9.90 -28.52 -11.41
CA HIS A 358 11.13 -29.05 -10.83
C HIS A 358 12.17 -29.32 -11.91
N VAL A 359 13.29 -28.61 -11.85
CA VAL A 359 14.48 -28.98 -12.62
C VAL A 359 15.09 -30.20 -11.93
N LYS A 360 14.95 -31.40 -12.51
CA LYS A 360 15.76 -32.55 -12.10
C LYS A 360 17.22 -32.14 -12.26
N LYS A 361 17.97 -32.06 -11.15
CA LYS A 361 19.43 -31.93 -11.22
C LYS A 361 19.92 -33.13 -12.02
N ARG A 362 20.51 -32.91 -13.21
CA ARG A 362 21.26 -33.96 -13.90
C ARG A 362 22.24 -34.49 -12.88
N GLY A 363 22.05 -35.74 -12.44
CA GLY A 363 22.93 -36.36 -11.47
C GLY A 363 24.35 -36.22 -11.98
N ARG A 364 25.28 -35.79 -11.12
CA ARG A 364 26.70 -35.99 -11.40
C ARG A 364 26.84 -37.49 -11.62
N THR A 365 26.97 -37.92 -12.87
CA THR A 365 27.40 -39.27 -13.19
C THR A 365 28.73 -39.42 -12.49
N SER A 366 28.73 -40.23 -11.43
CA SER A 366 29.94 -40.73 -10.79
C SER A 366 30.74 -41.42 -11.89
N ARG A 367 31.70 -40.71 -12.48
CA ARG A 367 32.76 -41.27 -13.32
C ARG A 367 33.68 -42.06 -12.41
N TYR A 368 33.20 -43.19 -11.92
CA TYR A 368 33.99 -44.27 -11.34
C TYR A 368 33.14 -45.54 -11.40
N ARG A 369 33.24 -46.22 -12.55
CA ARG A 369 32.94 -47.64 -12.72
C ARG A 369 33.44 -48.11 -14.09
N ARG A 370 34.72 -48.40 -14.18
CA ARG A 370 35.32 -49.68 -14.60
C ARG A 370 36.83 -49.53 -14.61
#